data_AF-A0A1R0LXX0-F1
#
_entry.id   AF-A0A1R0LXX0-F1
#
_cell.length_a   1.000
_cell.length_b   1.000
_cell.length_c   1.000
_cell.angle_alpha   90.00
_cell.angle_beta   90.00
_cell.angle_gamma   90.00
#
_symmetry.space_group_name_H-M   'P 1'
#
loop_
_entity.id
_entity.type
_entity.pdbx_description
1 polymer ?
#
loop_
_entity_poly.entity_id
_entity_poly.type
_entity_poly.pdbx_seq_one_letter_code
_entity_poly.pdbx_strand_id
1 'polypeptide(L)'
;MDRTEVGALVQSAVDGDAAAWKALVEGMSPLVWSVVRAHRLSDADGHEVYQTVWFRFAQHLGRIREPDKAGAWLASTARNECLKVLKAVARLTLTDDPRVLDRASEEQTPEESLIASEEAADRAERVRRLWQELDGLGERCRQLLRVLVASPPPSYVEVSAALGIAVGSIGPLRQRCLRRLRARMNARGAA
;
A
#
# COMPACT_ATOMS: atom_id res chain seq x y z
N MET A 1 -13.34 -23.61 -33.94
CA MET A 1 -12.60 -24.49 -33.05
C MET A 1 -13.60 -25.15 -32.12
N ASP A 2 -13.64 -26.48 -32.10
CA ASP A 2 -14.50 -27.18 -31.14
C ASP A 2 -13.84 -27.22 -29.74
N ARG A 3 -14.59 -27.60 -28.70
CA ARG A 3 -14.09 -27.58 -27.31
C ARG A 3 -12.98 -28.60 -27.05
N THR A 4 -13.00 -29.72 -27.74
CA THR A 4 -12.02 -30.81 -27.58
C THR A 4 -10.69 -30.40 -28.22
N GLU A 5 -10.75 -29.78 -29.41
CA GLU A 5 -9.61 -29.19 -30.12
C GLU A 5 -8.93 -28.10 -29.27
N VAL A 6 -9.72 -27.21 -28.66
CA VAL A 6 -9.21 -26.19 -27.72
C VAL A 6 -8.48 -26.85 -26.54
N GLY A 7 -9.06 -27.90 -25.96
CA GLY A 7 -8.46 -28.61 -24.83
C GLY A 7 -7.12 -29.25 -25.17
N ALA A 8 -7.01 -29.86 -26.35
CA ALA A 8 -5.75 -30.44 -26.84
C ALA A 8 -4.66 -29.38 -27.05
N LEU A 9 -5.00 -28.24 -27.67
CA LEU A 9 -4.06 -27.13 -27.87
C LEU A 9 -3.59 -26.51 -26.56
N VAL A 10 -4.48 -26.38 -25.58
CA VAL A 10 -4.10 -25.92 -24.23
C VAL A 10 -3.09 -26.86 -23.59
N GLN A 11 -3.32 -28.17 -23.67
CA GLN A 11 -2.41 -29.15 -23.08
C GLN A 11 -1.02 -29.10 -23.74
N SER A 12 -0.94 -29.10 -25.07
CA SER A 12 0.33 -28.96 -25.79
C SER A 12 1.05 -27.65 -25.46
N ALA A 13 0.30 -26.55 -25.32
CA ALA A 13 0.87 -25.26 -24.94
C ALA A 13 1.39 -25.24 -23.49
N VAL A 14 0.76 -25.98 -22.56
CA VAL A 14 1.30 -26.19 -21.20
C VAL A 14 2.65 -26.92 -21.25
N ASP A 15 2.79 -27.87 -22.18
CA ASP A 15 4.02 -28.65 -22.38
C ASP A 15 5.11 -27.85 -23.13
N GLY A 16 4.85 -26.58 -23.47
CA GLY A 16 5.81 -25.67 -24.09
C GLY A 16 5.76 -25.60 -25.62
N ASP A 17 4.74 -26.19 -26.26
CA ASP A 17 4.56 -26.11 -27.71
C ASP A 17 4.11 -24.71 -28.15
N ALA A 18 5.05 -23.95 -28.73
CA ALA A 18 4.81 -22.61 -29.25
C ALA A 18 3.83 -22.59 -30.45
N ALA A 19 3.77 -23.65 -31.25
CA ALA A 19 2.84 -23.75 -32.36
C ALA A 19 1.41 -23.97 -31.86
N ALA A 20 1.24 -24.81 -30.83
CA ALA A 20 -0.05 -24.99 -30.17
C ALA A 20 -0.53 -23.69 -29.51
N TRP A 21 0.37 -22.95 -28.84
CA TRP A 21 0.05 -21.63 -28.29
C TRP A 21 -0.41 -20.67 -29.38
N LYS A 22 0.31 -20.59 -30.50
CA LYS A 22 -0.06 -19.72 -31.62
C LYS A 22 -1.43 -20.08 -32.20
N ALA A 23 -1.69 -21.36 -32.46
CA ALA A 23 -2.97 -21.83 -32.98
C ALA A 23 -4.13 -21.52 -32.02
N LEU A 24 -3.90 -21.65 -30.71
CA LEU A 24 -4.87 -21.32 -29.68
C LEU A 24 -5.18 -19.81 -29.67
N VAL A 25 -4.15 -18.96 -29.74
CA VAL A 25 -4.32 -17.50 -29.85
C VAL A 25 -5.10 -17.16 -31.10
N GLU A 26 -4.69 -17.62 -32.27
CA GLU A 26 -5.35 -17.32 -33.55
C GLU A 26 -6.81 -17.79 -33.57
N GLY A 27 -7.08 -19.01 -33.10
CA GLY A 27 -8.41 -19.60 -33.11
C GLY A 27 -9.40 -18.98 -32.12
N MET A 28 -8.93 -18.51 -30.97
CA MET A 28 -9.78 -17.96 -29.91
C MET A 28 -9.78 -16.43 -29.85
N SER A 29 -8.90 -15.75 -30.59
CA SER A 29 -8.90 -14.28 -30.70
C SER A 29 -10.25 -13.70 -31.12
N PRO A 30 -10.98 -14.27 -32.10
CA PRO A 30 -12.31 -13.77 -32.46
C PRO A 30 -13.30 -13.77 -31.29
N LEU A 31 -13.25 -14.77 -30.41
CA LEU A 31 -14.09 -14.83 -29.21
C LEU A 31 -13.75 -13.67 -28.26
N VAL A 32 -12.48 -13.48 -27.93
CA VAL A 32 -12.04 -12.41 -27.03
C VAL A 32 -12.45 -11.05 -27.59
N TRP A 33 -12.17 -10.79 -28.87
CA TRP A 33 -12.59 -9.56 -29.55
C TRP A 33 -14.10 -9.37 -29.61
N SER A 34 -14.89 -10.44 -29.76
CA SER A 34 -16.35 -10.34 -29.72
C SER A 34 -16.86 -9.82 -28.36
N VAL A 35 -16.27 -10.29 -27.26
CA VAL A 35 -16.62 -9.85 -25.91
C VAL A 35 -16.16 -8.41 -25.67
N VAL A 36 -14.93 -8.07 -26.06
CA VAL A 36 -14.40 -6.70 -25.94
C VAL A 36 -15.26 -5.70 -26.70
N ARG A 37 -15.60 -5.99 -27.96
CA ARG A 37 -16.43 -5.11 -28.79
C ARG A 37 -17.85 -4.93 -28.24
N ALA A 38 -18.41 -5.94 -27.58
CA ALA A 38 -19.72 -5.83 -26.94
C ALA A 38 -19.77 -4.79 -25.81
N HIS A 39 -18.62 -4.43 -25.22
CA HIS A 39 -18.53 -3.45 -24.14
C HIS A 39 -18.23 -2.02 -24.61
N ARG A 40 -18.08 -1.79 -25.93
CA ARG A 40 -17.92 -0.46 -26.56
C ARG A 40 -16.81 0.40 -25.92
N LEU A 41 -15.70 -0.24 -25.56
CA LEU A 41 -14.50 0.45 -25.09
C LEU A 41 -13.89 1.31 -26.22
N SER A 42 -13.01 2.25 -25.86
CA SER A 42 -12.15 2.89 -26.85
C SER A 42 -11.25 1.86 -27.54
N ASP A 43 -10.71 2.18 -28.71
CA ASP A 43 -9.83 1.25 -29.43
C ASP A 43 -8.57 0.90 -28.60
N ALA A 44 -7.99 1.89 -27.93
CA ALA A 44 -6.83 1.70 -27.05
C ALA A 44 -7.16 0.79 -25.85
N ASP A 45 -8.25 1.08 -25.13
CA ASP A 45 -8.70 0.27 -23.99
C ASP A 45 -9.05 -1.17 -24.43
N GLY A 46 -9.64 -1.32 -25.62
CA GLY A 46 -9.98 -2.63 -26.18
C GLY A 46 -8.74 -3.48 -26.44
N HIS A 47 -7.68 -2.88 -26.99
CA HIS A 47 -6.40 -3.55 -27.19
C HIS A 47 -5.73 -3.91 -25.87
N GLU A 48 -5.77 -3.03 -24.86
CA GLU A 48 -5.20 -3.29 -23.54
C GLU A 48 -5.92 -4.46 -22.84
N VAL A 49 -7.26 -4.50 -22.91
CA VAL A 49 -8.05 -5.63 -22.40
C VAL A 49 -7.67 -6.92 -23.13
N TYR A 50 -7.59 -6.89 -24.46
CA TYR A 50 -7.20 -8.06 -25.26
C TYR A 50 -5.83 -8.61 -24.83
N GLN A 51 -4.83 -7.73 -24.72
CA GLN A 51 -3.48 -8.11 -24.27
C GLN A 51 -3.51 -8.67 -22.83
N THR A 52 -4.22 -8.02 -21.92
CA THR A 52 -4.35 -8.43 -20.52
C THR A 52 -5.00 -9.81 -20.38
N VAL A 53 -6.04 -10.09 -21.17
CA VAL A 53 -6.70 -11.41 -21.18
C VAL A 53 -5.72 -12.50 -21.60
N TRP A 54 -4.98 -12.30 -22.68
CA TRP A 54 -4.00 -13.27 -23.16
C TRP A 54 -2.81 -13.45 -22.22
N PHE A 55 -2.33 -12.35 -21.63
CA PHE A 55 -1.29 -12.39 -20.61
C PHE A 55 -1.72 -13.22 -19.40
N ARG A 56 -2.92 -12.97 -18.86
CA ARG A 56 -3.45 -13.75 -17.73
C ARG A 56 -3.70 -15.19 -18.11
N PHE A 57 -4.16 -15.45 -19.33
CA PHE A 57 -4.35 -16.80 -19.81
C PHE A 57 -3.02 -17.57 -19.82
N ALA A 58 -1.95 -16.95 -20.32
CA ALA A 58 -0.60 -17.54 -20.27
C ALA A 58 -0.12 -17.79 -18.83
N GLN A 59 -0.33 -16.85 -17.91
CA GLN A 59 0.04 -17.00 -16.49
C GLN A 59 -0.70 -18.14 -15.77
N HIS A 60 -1.92 -18.45 -16.21
CA HIS A 60 -2.78 -19.46 -15.59
C HIS A 60 -2.88 -20.74 -16.40
N LEU A 61 -2.23 -20.84 -17.56
CA LEU A 61 -2.39 -21.91 -18.52
C LEU A 61 -2.22 -23.30 -17.87
N GLY A 62 -1.13 -23.51 -17.13
CA GLY A 62 -0.85 -24.77 -16.42
C GLY A 62 -1.70 -25.03 -15.18
N ARG A 63 -2.60 -24.13 -14.81
CA ARG A 63 -3.54 -24.29 -13.66
C ARG A 63 -4.99 -24.52 -14.11
N ILE A 64 -5.26 -24.51 -15.42
CA ILE A 64 -6.59 -24.76 -15.96
C ILE A 64 -6.91 -26.25 -15.80
N ARG A 65 -7.85 -26.57 -14.89
CA ARG A 65 -8.25 -27.95 -14.58
C ARG A 65 -9.07 -28.60 -15.68
N GLU A 66 -9.80 -27.81 -16.45
CA GLU A 66 -10.68 -28.25 -17.54
C GLU A 66 -10.28 -27.52 -18.84
N PRO A 67 -9.28 -28.03 -19.58
CA PRO A 67 -8.74 -27.37 -20.78
C PRO A 67 -9.80 -27.09 -21.86
N ASP A 68 -10.82 -27.94 -21.97
CA ASP A 68 -11.97 -27.79 -22.89
C ASP A 68 -12.88 -26.58 -22.55
N LYS A 69 -12.74 -26.03 -21.35
CA LYS A 69 -13.43 -24.81 -20.88
C LYS A 69 -12.60 -23.54 -21.04
N ALA A 70 -11.42 -23.60 -21.68
CA ALA A 70 -10.58 -22.43 -21.89
C ALA A 70 -11.31 -21.28 -22.62
N GLY A 71 -12.20 -21.60 -23.56
CA GLY A 71 -13.05 -20.57 -24.21
C GLY A 71 -14.00 -19.86 -23.24
N ALA A 72 -14.66 -20.60 -22.35
CA ALA A 72 -15.53 -20.02 -21.33
C ALA A 72 -14.74 -19.18 -20.33
N TRP A 73 -13.52 -19.62 -19.98
CA TRP A 73 -12.60 -18.87 -19.16
C TRP A 73 -12.19 -17.55 -19.83
N LEU A 74 -11.77 -17.59 -21.10
CA LEU A 74 -11.38 -16.41 -21.88
C LEU A 74 -12.53 -15.39 -21.97
N ALA A 75 -13.74 -15.85 -22.26
CA ALA A 75 -14.92 -14.99 -22.33
C ALA A 75 -15.23 -14.33 -20.99
N SER A 76 -15.15 -15.09 -19.89
CA SER A 76 -15.40 -14.57 -18.53
C SER A 76 -14.33 -13.58 -18.09
N THR A 77 -13.05 -13.88 -18.36
CA THR A 77 -11.93 -12.98 -18.06
C THR A 77 -12.03 -11.69 -18.88
N ALA A 78 -12.30 -11.78 -20.18
CA ALA A 78 -12.49 -10.60 -21.04
C ALA A 78 -13.63 -9.71 -20.55
N ARG A 79 -14.78 -10.30 -20.20
CA ARG A 79 -15.91 -9.56 -19.62
C ARG A 79 -15.50 -8.82 -18.33
N ASN A 80 -14.80 -9.50 -17.42
CA ASN A 80 -14.38 -8.91 -16.15
C ASN A 80 -13.39 -7.76 -16.35
N GLU A 81 -12.44 -7.89 -17.28
CA GLU A 81 -11.51 -6.81 -17.60
C GLU A 81 -12.19 -5.62 -18.26
N CYS A 82 -13.14 -5.84 -19.19
CA CYS A 82 -13.94 -4.76 -19.75
C CYS A 82 -14.72 -4.01 -18.65
N LEU A 83 -15.34 -4.74 -17.72
CA LEU A 83 -16.07 -4.12 -16.60
C LEU A 83 -15.16 -3.33 -15.66
N LYS A 84 -13.90 -3.76 -15.45
CA LYS A 84 -12.92 -3.00 -14.66
C LYS A 84 -12.57 -1.68 -15.33
N VAL A 85 -12.30 -1.68 -16.63
CA VAL A 85 -12.02 -0.47 -17.40
C VAL A 85 -13.22 0.47 -17.35
N LEU A 86 -14.43 -0.02 -17.65
CA LEU A 86 -15.66 0.78 -17.57
C LEU A 86 -15.88 1.37 -16.17
N LYS A 87 -15.62 0.59 -15.11
CA LYS A 87 -15.73 1.09 -13.73
C LYS A 87 -14.67 2.15 -13.42
N ALA A 88 -13.48 2.06 -14.01
CA ALA A 88 -12.44 3.08 -13.86
C ALA A 88 -12.83 4.38 -14.59
N VAL A 89 -13.28 4.27 -15.85
CA VAL A 89 -13.77 5.40 -16.64
C VAL A 89 -14.98 6.06 -15.98
N ALA A 90 -15.91 5.28 -15.41
CA ALA A 90 -17.07 5.81 -14.70
C ALA A 90 -16.72 6.58 -13.41
N ARG A 91 -15.49 6.40 -12.86
CA ARG A 91 -14.99 7.22 -11.75
C ARG A 91 -14.35 8.52 -12.22
N LEU A 92 -14.11 8.69 -13.52
CA LEU A 92 -13.61 9.93 -14.08
C LEU A 92 -14.75 10.95 -14.15
N THR A 93 -14.52 12.14 -13.61
CA THR A 93 -15.37 13.30 -13.86
C THR A 93 -14.80 14.04 -15.06
N LEU A 94 -15.48 13.96 -16.20
CA LEU A 94 -15.10 14.76 -17.37
C LEU A 94 -15.28 16.24 -17.02
N THR A 95 -14.23 17.02 -17.20
CA THR A 95 -14.23 18.45 -16.95
C THR A 95 -13.45 19.15 -18.05
N ASP A 96 -13.95 20.30 -18.47
CA ASP A 96 -13.30 21.24 -19.38
C ASP A 96 -12.54 22.34 -18.62
N ASP A 97 -12.56 22.32 -17.27
CA ASP A 97 -11.84 23.28 -16.44
C ASP A 97 -10.37 22.86 -16.28
N PRO A 98 -9.41 23.57 -16.90
CA PRO A 98 -7.99 23.24 -16.80
C PRO A 98 -7.47 23.30 -15.35
N ARG A 99 -8.15 24.04 -14.46
CA ARG A 99 -7.76 24.19 -13.05
C ARG A 99 -7.94 22.91 -12.25
N VAL A 100 -8.75 21.96 -12.73
CA VAL A 100 -8.90 20.65 -12.09
C VAL A 100 -7.66 19.79 -12.33
N LEU A 101 -6.96 19.97 -13.46
CA LEU A 101 -5.69 19.28 -13.77
C LEU A 101 -4.51 19.84 -12.97
N ASP A 102 -4.55 21.14 -12.63
CA ASP A 102 -3.56 21.80 -11.76
C ASP A 102 -3.82 21.57 -10.26
N ARG A 103 -4.90 20.86 -9.91
CA ARG A 103 -5.19 20.55 -8.51
C ARG A 103 -4.21 19.47 -8.04
N ALA A 104 -3.41 19.81 -7.03
CA ALA A 104 -2.57 18.82 -6.37
C ALA A 104 -3.43 17.63 -5.94
N SER A 105 -3.01 16.43 -6.34
CA SER A 105 -3.65 15.18 -5.91
C SER A 105 -3.71 15.15 -4.38
N GLU A 106 -4.88 14.85 -3.82
CA GLU A 106 -5.00 14.57 -2.38
C GLU A 106 -4.38 13.21 -2.03
N GLU A 107 -4.19 12.34 -3.03
CA GLU A 107 -3.45 11.10 -2.90
C GLU A 107 -1.95 11.37 -2.99
N GLN A 108 -1.22 10.90 -1.97
CA GLN A 108 0.23 10.97 -1.93
C GLN A 108 0.84 10.21 -3.11
N THR A 109 1.86 10.80 -3.74
CA THR A 109 2.66 10.07 -4.72
C THR A 109 3.45 8.94 -4.04
N PRO A 110 3.93 7.92 -4.78
CA PRO A 110 4.82 6.91 -4.23
C PRO A 110 6.07 7.50 -3.55
N GLU A 111 6.64 8.57 -4.10
CA GLU A 111 7.78 9.29 -3.53
C GLU A 111 7.41 9.97 -2.21
N GLU A 112 6.27 10.65 -2.16
CA GLU A 112 5.77 11.29 -0.93
C GLU A 112 5.45 10.26 0.17
N SER A 113 4.90 9.11 -0.23
CA SER A 113 4.62 7.99 0.68
C SER A 113 5.92 7.39 1.26
N LEU A 114 6.96 7.25 0.42
CA LEU A 114 8.27 6.80 0.86
C LEU A 114 8.90 7.78 1.86
N ILE A 115 8.90 9.08 1.55
CA ILE A 115 9.41 10.14 2.45
C ILE A 115 8.64 10.11 3.78
N ALA A 116 7.32 10.05 3.75
CA ALA A 116 6.49 9.99 4.96
C ALA A 116 6.79 8.75 5.82
N SER A 117 7.06 7.60 5.18
CA SER A 117 7.47 6.37 5.85
C SER A 117 8.85 6.51 6.50
N GLU A 118 9.83 7.08 5.81
CA GLU A 118 11.17 7.35 6.34
C GLU A 118 11.11 8.30 7.55
N GLU A 119 10.36 9.40 7.43
CA GLU A 119 10.15 10.34 8.54
C GLU A 119 9.44 9.70 9.75
N ALA A 120 8.50 8.78 9.50
CA ALA A 120 7.83 8.01 10.55
C ALA A 120 8.80 7.05 11.24
N ALA A 121 9.64 6.35 10.48
CA ALA A 121 10.67 5.46 11.01
C ALA A 121 11.69 6.21 11.86
N ASP A 122 12.15 7.36 11.38
CA ASP A 122 13.05 8.27 12.08
C ASP A 122 12.45 8.80 13.38
N ARG A 123 11.17 9.21 13.35
CA ARG A 123 10.44 9.61 14.56
C ARG A 123 10.36 8.46 15.56
N ALA A 124 10.00 7.26 15.10
CA ALA A 124 9.91 6.09 15.95
C ALA A 124 11.26 5.76 16.60
N GLU A 125 12.37 5.87 15.87
CA GLU A 125 13.71 5.65 16.38
C GLU A 125 14.11 6.72 17.41
N ARG A 126 13.84 8.00 17.15
CA ARG A 126 14.07 9.08 18.13
C ARG A 126 13.28 8.85 19.42
N VAL A 127 12.02 8.42 19.32
CA VAL A 127 11.17 8.12 20.48
C VAL A 127 11.72 6.90 21.25
N ARG A 128 12.12 5.83 20.56
CA ARG A 128 12.75 4.66 21.21
C ARG A 128 14.01 5.06 21.98
N ARG A 129 14.89 5.86 21.38
CA ARG A 129 16.12 6.35 22.03
C ARG A 129 15.80 7.20 23.26
N LEU A 130 14.83 8.11 23.15
CA LEU A 130 14.39 8.93 24.29
C LEU A 130 13.92 8.06 25.46
N TRP A 131 13.11 7.04 25.19
CA TRP A 131 12.64 6.11 26.23
C TRP A 131 13.78 5.35 26.91
N GLN A 132 14.74 4.84 26.14
CA GLN A 132 15.92 4.16 26.68
C GLN A 132 16.72 5.08 27.63
N GLU A 133 16.92 6.35 27.25
CA GLU A 133 17.64 7.28 28.12
C GLU A 133 16.83 7.71 29.34
N LEU A 134 15.51 7.82 29.20
CA LEU A 134 14.63 8.10 30.34
C LEU A 134 14.70 6.99 31.39
N ASP A 135 14.74 5.72 30.96
CA ASP A 135 14.88 4.57 31.86
C ASP A 135 16.22 4.57 32.61
N GLY A 136 17.27 5.13 32.02
CA GLY A 136 18.59 5.30 32.64
C GLY A 136 18.73 6.47 33.64
N LEU A 137 17.70 7.28 33.88
CA LEU A 137 17.78 8.44 34.79
C LEU A 137 17.56 8.11 36.28
N GLY A 138 17.05 6.92 36.56
CA GLY A 138 16.61 6.49 37.89
C GLY A 138 15.16 6.91 38.20
N GLU A 139 14.53 6.16 39.09
CA GLU A 139 13.07 6.17 39.33
C GLU A 139 12.48 7.56 39.55
N ARG A 140 13.10 8.34 40.45
CA ARG A 140 12.59 9.66 40.85
C ARG A 140 12.52 10.67 39.70
N CYS A 141 13.51 10.67 38.79
CA CYS A 141 13.48 11.56 37.63
C CYS A 141 12.51 11.05 36.55
N ARG A 142 12.43 9.74 36.36
CA ARG A 142 11.50 9.11 35.41
C ARG A 142 10.05 9.39 35.76
N GLN A 143 9.66 9.17 37.02
CA GLN A 143 8.31 9.44 37.51
C GLN A 143 7.92 10.91 37.34
N LEU A 144 8.79 11.82 37.78
CA LEU A 144 8.53 13.26 37.65
C LEU A 144 8.31 13.69 36.19
N LEU A 145 9.21 13.29 35.28
CA LEU A 145 9.09 13.69 33.88
C LEU A 145 7.87 13.07 33.19
N ARG A 146 7.51 11.82 33.52
CA ARG A 146 6.29 11.17 32.99
C ARG A 146 5.01 11.89 33.41
N VAL A 147 4.89 12.25 34.69
CA VAL A 147 3.71 12.97 35.19
C VAL A 147 3.60 14.35 34.53
N LEU A 148 4.72 15.07 34.36
CA LEU A 148 4.73 16.41 33.79
C LEU A 148 4.35 16.49 32.29
N VAL A 149 4.42 15.39 31.55
CA VAL A 149 4.10 15.34 30.10
C VAL A 149 2.74 14.72 29.81
N ALA A 150 1.94 14.42 30.84
CA ALA A 150 0.58 13.95 30.65
C ALA A 150 -0.27 14.99 29.91
N SER A 151 -1.27 14.52 29.17
CA SER A 151 -2.24 15.36 28.47
C SER A 151 -3.66 15.01 28.98
N PRO A 152 -4.39 15.96 29.59
CA PRO A 152 -4.01 17.36 29.83
C PRO A 152 -2.87 17.50 30.87
N PRO A 153 -2.10 18.62 30.85
CA PRO A 153 -0.98 18.82 31.76
C PRO A 153 -1.46 19.01 33.21
N PRO A 154 -0.90 18.27 34.19
CA PRO A 154 -1.31 18.39 35.59
C PRO A 154 -0.78 19.67 36.23
N SER A 155 -1.53 20.18 37.21
CA SER A 155 -1.08 21.25 38.09
C SER A 155 0.06 20.78 39.00
N TYR A 156 0.88 21.72 39.48
CA TYR A 156 1.97 21.38 40.41
C TYR A 156 1.48 20.82 41.76
N VAL A 157 0.24 21.13 42.15
CA VAL A 157 -0.40 20.54 43.34
C VAL A 157 -0.69 19.05 43.10
N GLU A 158 -1.24 18.69 41.94
CA GLU A 158 -1.47 17.29 41.56
C GLU A 158 -0.17 16.51 41.44
N VAL A 159 0.88 17.11 40.86
CA VAL A 159 2.21 16.49 40.81
C VAL A 159 2.80 16.29 42.20
N SER A 160 2.65 17.27 43.09
CA SER A 160 3.09 17.18 44.49
C SER A 160 2.39 16.02 45.23
N ALA A 161 1.07 15.92 45.09
CA ALA A 161 0.27 14.87 45.70
C ALA A 161 0.63 13.48 45.15
N ALA A 162 0.82 13.35 43.84
CA ALA A 162 1.14 12.08 43.19
C ALA A 162 2.55 11.56 43.54
N LEU A 163 3.51 12.46 43.75
CA LEU A 163 4.93 12.10 43.92
C LEU A 163 5.46 12.29 45.35
N GLY A 164 4.65 12.82 46.27
CA GLY A 164 5.04 13.05 47.67
C GLY A 164 6.19 14.06 47.83
N ILE A 165 6.32 15.03 46.93
CA ILE A 165 7.36 16.07 46.96
C ILE A 165 6.75 17.45 47.18
N ALA A 166 7.48 18.35 47.83
CA ALA A 166 7.02 19.72 48.05
C ALA A 166 6.84 20.47 46.71
N VAL A 167 5.75 21.23 46.56
CA VAL A 167 5.45 22.04 45.35
C VAL A 167 6.66 22.90 44.93
N GLY A 168 7.31 23.59 45.88
CA GLY A 168 8.49 24.41 45.60
C GLY A 168 9.73 23.64 45.12
N SER A 169 9.78 22.32 45.33
CA SER A 169 10.89 21.46 44.89
C SER A 169 10.75 20.95 43.44
N ILE A 170 9.55 21.04 42.86
CA ILE A 170 9.23 20.51 41.52
C ILE A 170 10.07 21.18 40.43
N GLY A 171 10.13 22.52 40.42
CA GLY A 171 10.89 23.28 39.43
C GLY A 171 12.39 22.94 39.42
N PRO A 172 13.10 23.07 40.55
CA PRO A 172 14.51 22.69 40.65
C PRO A 172 14.77 21.21 40.29
N LEU A 173 13.88 20.30 40.71
CA LEU A 173 14.01 18.87 40.41
C LEU A 173 13.81 18.59 38.91
N ARG A 174 12.81 19.21 38.28
CA ARG A 174 12.57 19.15 36.83
C ARG A 174 13.80 19.59 36.05
N GLN A 175 14.39 20.74 36.40
CA GLN A 175 15.60 21.23 35.74
C GLN A 175 16.78 20.27 35.87
N ARG A 176 17.01 19.70 37.07
CA ARG A 176 18.07 18.70 37.27
C ARG A 176 17.84 17.44 36.43
N CYS A 177 16.61 16.93 36.40
CA CYS A 177 16.28 15.72 35.64
C CYS A 177 16.40 15.93 34.13
N LEU A 178 15.91 17.06 33.60
CA LEU A 178 16.05 17.39 32.17
C LEU A 178 17.51 17.59 31.74
N ARG A 179 18.34 18.20 32.60
CA ARG A 179 19.77 18.36 32.34
C ARG A 179 20.50 17.00 32.29
N ARG A 180 20.16 16.08 33.19
CA ARG A 180 20.67 14.70 33.15
C ARG A 180 20.22 13.97 31.89
N LEU A 181 18.96 14.10 31.49
CA LEU A 181 18.43 13.50 30.27
C LEU A 181 19.18 14.01 29.04
N ARG A 182 19.37 15.33 28.93
CA ARG A 182 20.12 15.94 27.84
C ARG A 182 21.58 15.46 27.79
N ALA A 183 22.25 15.37 28.93
CA ALA A 183 23.62 14.85 28.99
C ALA A 183 23.72 13.41 28.47
N ARG A 184 22.76 12.56 28.83
CA ARG A 184 22.68 11.17 28.35
C ARG A 184 22.38 11.08 26.85
N MET A 185 21.44 11.87 26.36
CA MET A 185 21.13 11.93 24.92
C MET A 185 22.34 12.41 24.09
N ASN A 186 23.09 13.41 24.58
CA ASN A 186 24.27 13.93 23.90
C ASN A 186 25.45 12.94 23.90
N ALA A 187 25.69 12.24 25.01
CA ALA A 187 26.76 11.26 25.12
C ALA A 187 26.60 10.10 24.11
N ARG A 188 25.36 9.82 23.69
CA ARG A 188 25.03 8.76 22.73
C ARG A 188 24.92 9.26 21.29
N GLY A 189 24.59 10.54 21.08
CA GLY A 189 24.56 11.18 19.76
C GLY A 189 25.91 11.73 19.28
N ALA A 190 26.95 11.68 20.11
CA ALA A 190 28.34 12.01 19.77
C ALA A 190 29.16 10.76 19.33
N ALA A 191 28.48 9.64 19.05
CA ALA A 191 29.04 8.41 18.49
C ALA A 191 28.42 8.12 17.13
#